data_AF-A0A510KEI8-F1
#
_entry.id   AF-A0A510KEI8-F1
#
_cell.length_a   1.000
_cell.length_b   1.000
_cell.length_c   1.000
_cell.angle_alpha   90.00
_cell.angle_beta   90.00
_cell.angle_gamma   90.00
#
_symmetry.space_group_name_H-M   'P 1'
#
loop_
_entity.id
_entity.type
_entity.pdbx_description
1 polymer ?
#
loop_
_entity_poly.entity_id
_entity_poly.type
_entity_poly.pdbx_seq_one_letter_code
_entity_poly.pdbx_strand_id
1 'polypeptide(L)'
;MKKFFRMLGLIILIGNIGFAEYTIKDGKVYWDDELVVKYVNGVVSQYNKFLPDVESFKILKDGYARDKGTIYYNGETVEKQNGDNEVDIKTFEILEKNVARDKNTVYINGIDYPNVDVNTVKIVKSKDGSINYVKDKNGIYWIGSLDVEANRYYDKETFEDLGDFFARDKNYIYYFEKPLKFVDKASFKKLSDSYISDKNGIYYLDKIIKGADKNSFEIMGWGYAKDKNNIYYEDKKVSGADINTFEVKEDIVKDKNSIYSNGKKLEGVDIQTFRKLNEYYAVDKNNIYYNLNSDSDIKRIKNTDGNFKIIEEKLIKNKDGVYYLGEKIKEIDPNSFKIIRKNNLKKDNSYYAKDSKNVYYIQLDPSHILDTDNTLKNVVKVLKGANPNTFEVINDYYSKDDKNIFYISWIVEKDPLIKGADIKTFEVLNNDFSKDKDNVYFGTDREEDLDSKSFKILNLNSQNRNGYYLEDKNGIYFLKIDDFGNYFNKITDKGKFLNDFYIKDNDYVYCNEDVLNDADPNTFKVVDEHSSRAEDKNHKYEYCKTVKQ
;
A
#
# COMPACT_ATOMS: atom_id res chain seq x y z
N MET A 1 2.74 -2.19 -17.74
CA MET A 1 3.19 -0.80 -18.00
C MET A 1 2.40 0.31 -17.28
N LYS A 2 1.25 0.06 -16.61
CA LYS A 2 0.43 1.11 -15.96
C LYS A 2 0.62 1.30 -14.44
N LYS A 3 1.63 0.70 -13.79
CA LYS A 3 1.78 0.73 -12.32
C LYS A 3 3.02 1.43 -11.76
N PHE A 4 3.87 2.05 -12.58
CA PHE A 4 5.16 2.60 -12.12
C PHE A 4 5.29 4.13 -12.11
N PHE A 5 4.29 4.88 -12.61
CA PHE A 5 4.29 6.35 -12.49
C PHE A 5 3.67 6.76 -11.16
N ARG A 6 4.42 6.59 -10.07
CA ARG A 6 4.08 7.16 -8.78
C ARG A 6 5.32 7.47 -7.95
N MET A 7 6.34 8.05 -8.57
CA MET A 7 7.49 8.55 -7.82
C MET A 7 8.23 9.64 -8.61
N LEU A 8 7.58 10.78 -8.83
CA LEU A 8 8.25 12.04 -9.17
C LEU A 8 7.25 13.18 -9.01
N GLY A 9 7.35 13.88 -7.88
CA GLY A 9 6.49 14.99 -7.53
C GLY A 9 6.74 15.43 -6.10
N LEU A 10 7.94 15.92 -5.81
CA LEU A 10 8.23 16.58 -4.53
C LEU A 10 9.30 17.65 -4.77
N ILE A 11 8.86 18.87 -5.06
CA ILE A 11 9.67 20.08 -4.89
C ILE A 11 8.78 21.16 -4.24
N ILE A 12 9.17 21.46 -3.00
CA ILE A 12 9.00 22.71 -2.23
C ILE A 12 7.63 22.99 -1.59
N LEU A 13 7.54 22.67 -0.30
CA LEU A 13 6.86 23.51 0.68
C LEU A 13 7.87 23.90 1.76
N ILE A 14 8.10 25.21 1.88
CA ILE A 14 9.05 25.80 2.82
C ILE A 14 8.41 25.73 4.21
N GLY A 15 8.96 24.87 5.06
CA GLY A 15 8.65 24.80 6.48
C GLY A 15 9.44 23.68 7.12
N ASN A 16 10.60 24.00 7.72
CA ASN A 16 11.46 23.10 8.50
C ASN A 16 11.44 21.63 8.05
N ILE A 17 12.05 21.35 6.89
CA ILE A 17 12.29 19.98 6.46
C ILE A 17 13.39 19.43 7.38
N GLY A 18 13.00 18.74 8.44
CA GLY A 18 13.85 17.71 9.03
C GLY A 18 14.14 16.72 7.91
N PHE A 19 15.41 16.41 7.66
CA PHE A 19 15.72 15.26 6.85
C PHE A 19 15.07 14.05 7.52
N ALA A 20 14.40 13.18 6.75
CA ALA A 20 13.82 11.96 7.30
C ALA A 20 14.92 11.17 8.02
N GLU A 21 14.75 10.98 9.32
CA GLU A 21 15.77 10.41 10.20
C GLU A 21 15.14 9.38 11.14
N TYR A 22 15.95 8.39 11.54
CA TYR A 22 15.56 7.48 12.59
C TYR A 22 15.59 8.20 13.94
N THR A 23 14.52 8.08 14.71
CA THR A 23 14.47 8.57 16.10
C THR A 23 14.05 7.47 17.05
N ILE A 24 14.54 7.52 18.28
CA ILE A 24 14.14 6.60 19.34
C ILE A 24 13.39 7.41 20.39
N LYS A 25 12.11 7.09 20.60
CA LYS A 25 11.23 7.76 21.58
C LYS A 25 10.40 6.70 22.28
N ASP A 26 10.29 6.78 23.60
CA ASP A 26 9.47 5.87 24.43
C ASP A 26 9.73 4.37 24.19
N GLY A 27 11.00 3.99 24.02
CA GLY A 27 11.39 2.59 23.78
C GLY A 27 10.90 2.04 22.44
N LYS A 28 10.69 2.90 21.44
CA LYS A 28 10.31 2.55 20.07
C LYS A 28 11.15 3.32 19.06
N VAL A 29 11.31 2.74 17.87
CA VAL A 29 12.04 3.34 16.75
C VAL A 29 11.05 3.92 15.76
N TYR A 30 11.32 5.13 15.28
CA TYR A 30 10.53 5.83 14.27
C TYR A 30 11.40 6.25 13.10
N TRP A 31 10.82 6.33 11.91
CA TRP A 31 11.40 6.93 10.71
C TRP A 31 10.41 7.97 10.20
N ASP A 32 10.82 9.23 10.13
CA ASP A 32 9.94 10.35 9.73
C ASP A 32 8.62 10.39 10.54
N ASP A 33 8.74 10.18 11.86
CA ASP A 33 7.64 10.04 12.82
C ASP A 33 6.67 8.86 12.58
N GLU A 34 6.93 7.99 11.60
CA GLU A 34 6.24 6.71 11.43
C GLU A 34 6.92 5.59 12.24
N LEU A 35 6.13 4.73 12.87
CA LEU A 35 6.66 3.63 13.69
C LEU A 35 7.33 2.58 12.80
N VAL A 36 8.62 2.34 13.03
CA VAL A 36 9.39 1.29 12.33
C VAL A 36 8.93 -0.07 12.83
N VAL A 37 8.66 -0.96 11.89
CA VAL A 37 8.26 -2.34 12.17
C VAL A 37 9.13 -3.31 11.38
N LYS A 38 9.38 -4.47 12.01
CA LYS A 38 10.06 -5.59 11.41
C LYS A 38 9.04 -6.56 10.81
N TYR A 39 9.27 -6.98 9.57
CA TYR A 39 8.52 -8.07 8.93
C TYR A 39 9.39 -9.33 8.86
N VAL A 40 8.78 -10.48 9.16
CA VAL A 40 9.42 -11.80 8.99
C VAL A 40 8.81 -12.47 7.76
N ASN A 41 9.67 -12.95 6.85
CA ASN A 41 9.36 -13.72 5.64
C ASN A 41 8.67 -12.99 4.47
N GLY A 42 8.87 -11.68 4.29
CA GLY A 42 8.47 -10.99 3.04
C GLY A 42 6.97 -11.00 2.71
N VAL A 43 6.11 -11.35 3.67
CA VAL A 43 4.65 -11.28 3.52
C VAL A 43 4.16 -10.02 4.24
N VAL A 44 3.89 -8.97 3.47
CA VAL A 44 3.23 -7.75 3.96
C VAL A 44 1.77 -8.06 4.27
N SER A 45 1.52 -8.59 5.47
CA SER A 45 0.19 -8.73 6.08
C SER A 45 0.15 -7.91 7.37
N GLN A 46 -1.03 -7.42 7.75
CA GLN A 46 -1.25 -6.63 8.97
C GLN A 46 -0.89 -7.36 10.28
N TYR A 47 -0.56 -8.66 10.22
CA TYR A 47 -0.34 -9.54 11.36
C TYR A 47 1.12 -9.93 11.62
N ASN A 48 2.09 -9.51 10.78
CA ASN A 48 3.52 -9.87 10.90
C ASN A 48 4.42 -8.67 11.27
N LYS A 49 4.04 -7.86 12.27
CA LYS A 49 4.80 -6.65 12.68
C LYS A 49 5.44 -6.82 14.05
N PHE A 50 6.77 -6.91 14.08
CA PHE A 50 7.55 -6.85 15.33
C PHE A 50 8.15 -5.45 15.51
N LEU A 51 8.50 -5.08 16.74
CA LEU A 51 9.27 -3.87 16.98
C LEU A 51 10.77 -4.15 16.85
N PRO A 52 11.57 -3.21 16.32
CA PRO A 52 13.02 -3.32 16.35
C PRO A 52 13.55 -3.50 17.77
N ASP A 53 14.63 -4.27 17.90
CA ASP A 53 15.32 -4.41 19.19
C ASP A 53 16.06 -3.10 19.50
N VAL A 54 15.46 -2.29 20.37
CA VAL A 54 15.94 -0.92 20.67
C VAL A 54 17.32 -0.92 21.30
N GLU A 55 17.66 -1.91 22.13
CA GLU A 55 18.95 -1.99 22.81
C GLU A 55 20.12 -2.19 21.82
N SER A 56 19.90 -2.99 20.77
CA SER A 56 20.90 -3.24 19.73
C SER A 56 20.75 -2.34 18.50
N PHE A 57 19.75 -1.46 18.46
CA PHE A 57 19.47 -0.62 17.31
C PHE A 57 20.58 0.40 17.05
N LYS A 58 21.06 0.45 15.81
CA LYS A 58 22.11 1.34 15.35
C LYS A 58 21.71 1.95 14.01
N ILE A 59 21.60 3.28 14.00
CA ILE A 59 21.51 4.05 12.77
C ILE A 59 22.85 3.94 12.07
N LEU A 60 22.83 3.55 10.79
CA LEU A 60 24.01 3.48 9.94
C LEU A 60 24.09 4.77 9.10
N LYS A 61 24.38 4.66 7.80
CA LYS A 61 24.39 5.78 6.85
C LYS A 61 23.40 5.52 5.72
N ASP A 62 23.11 6.55 4.94
CA ASP A 62 22.36 6.45 3.69
C ASP A 62 20.96 5.79 3.84
N GLY A 63 20.26 6.08 4.94
CA GLY A 63 18.92 5.54 5.22
C GLY A 63 18.91 4.13 5.82
N TYR A 64 20.08 3.49 5.94
CA TYR A 64 20.19 2.18 6.57
C TYR A 64 20.28 2.26 8.09
N ALA A 65 19.69 1.28 8.76
CA ALA A 65 19.87 1.02 10.18
C ALA A 65 19.92 -0.51 10.42
N ARG A 66 20.31 -0.93 11.62
CA ARG A 66 20.29 -2.34 11.99
C ARG A 66 19.96 -2.57 13.45
N ASP A 67 19.46 -3.74 13.76
CA ASP A 67 19.49 -4.31 15.11
C ASP A 67 20.23 -5.66 15.10
N LYS A 68 20.21 -6.40 16.21
CA LYS A 68 20.89 -7.70 16.35
C LYS A 68 20.43 -8.77 15.35
N GLY A 69 19.24 -8.62 14.75
CA GLY A 69 18.61 -9.63 13.91
C GLY A 69 18.03 -9.11 12.60
N THR A 70 18.27 -7.85 12.22
CA THR A 70 17.61 -7.22 11.05
C THR A 70 18.41 -6.03 10.50
N ILE A 71 18.33 -5.81 9.19
CA ILE A 71 18.72 -4.56 8.53
C ILE A 71 17.45 -3.82 8.07
N TYR A 72 17.45 -2.50 8.24
CA TYR A 72 16.36 -1.61 7.84
C TYR A 72 16.85 -0.61 6.80
N TYR A 73 15.96 -0.19 5.88
CA TYR A 73 16.18 0.89 4.92
C TYR A 73 14.95 1.81 4.92
N ASN A 74 15.15 3.10 5.22
CA ASN A 74 14.10 4.12 5.32
C ASN A 74 12.85 3.66 6.12
N GLY A 75 13.07 3.05 7.29
CA GLY A 75 11.99 2.60 8.17
C GLY A 75 11.39 1.23 7.83
N GLU A 76 11.76 0.63 6.70
CA GLU A 76 11.28 -0.68 6.28
C GLU A 76 12.34 -1.77 6.48
N THR A 77 11.90 -3.02 6.62
CA THR A 77 12.81 -4.18 6.69
C THR A 77 13.42 -4.43 5.30
N VAL A 78 14.73 -4.67 5.23
CA VAL A 78 15.37 -5.12 3.98
C VAL A 78 14.95 -6.57 3.70
N GLU A 79 14.23 -6.79 2.60
CA GLU A 79 13.67 -8.08 2.22
C GLU A 79 14.45 -8.72 1.05
N LYS A 80 14.36 -10.06 0.94
CA LYS A 80 14.77 -10.80 -0.25
C LYS A 80 13.58 -11.29 -1.04
N GLN A 81 13.61 -11.13 -2.35
CA GLN A 81 12.53 -11.50 -3.27
C GLN A 81 12.13 -12.98 -3.19
N ASN A 82 13.06 -13.87 -2.81
CA ASN A 82 12.82 -15.32 -2.81
C ASN A 82 12.72 -15.96 -1.42
N GLY A 83 12.72 -15.21 -0.31
CA GLY A 83 12.50 -15.73 1.05
C GLY A 83 13.53 -16.75 1.60
N ASP A 84 14.36 -17.35 0.75
CA ASP A 84 15.18 -18.52 1.07
C ASP A 84 16.51 -18.20 1.77
N ASN A 85 16.88 -16.92 1.92
CA ASN A 85 18.12 -16.52 2.59
C ASN A 85 17.96 -15.22 3.37
N GLU A 86 18.24 -15.20 4.67
CA GLU A 86 18.29 -13.96 5.45
C GLU A 86 19.45 -13.04 5.03
N VAL A 87 19.33 -11.74 5.32
CA VAL A 87 20.43 -10.77 5.17
C VAL A 87 21.55 -11.16 6.13
N ASP A 88 22.78 -11.31 5.64
CA ASP A 88 23.92 -11.61 6.49
C ASP A 88 24.41 -10.33 7.19
N ILE A 89 23.85 -10.05 8.36
CA ILE A 89 24.12 -8.84 9.17
C ILE A 89 25.61 -8.69 9.51
N LYS A 90 26.35 -9.80 9.62
CA LYS A 90 27.77 -9.79 9.99
C LYS A 90 28.65 -9.26 8.86
N THR A 91 28.29 -9.58 7.62
CA THR A 91 29.03 -9.18 6.42
C THR A 91 28.38 -8.01 5.68
N PHE A 92 27.25 -7.51 6.17
CA PHE A 92 26.55 -6.38 5.59
C PHE A 92 27.40 -5.09 5.64
N GLU A 93 27.63 -4.50 4.47
CA GLU A 93 28.32 -3.23 4.31
C GLU A 93 27.58 -2.32 3.32
N ILE A 94 27.58 -1.03 3.64
CA ILE A 94 26.99 0.00 2.79
C ILE A 94 28.09 0.57 1.92
N LEU A 95 27.98 0.33 0.61
CA LEU A 95 28.96 0.80 -0.36
C LEU A 95 28.86 2.32 -0.46
N GLU A 96 27.74 2.83 -0.98
CA GLU A 96 27.46 4.27 -1.07
C GLU A 96 25.98 4.51 -1.42
N LYS A 97 25.39 5.54 -0.81
CA LYS A 97 23.97 5.88 -0.92
C LYS A 97 23.10 4.65 -0.63
N ASN A 98 22.11 4.39 -1.46
CA ASN A 98 21.15 3.30 -1.36
C ASN A 98 21.74 1.91 -1.69
N VAL A 99 23.02 1.79 -2.06
CA VAL A 99 23.65 0.53 -2.45
C VAL A 99 24.45 -0.08 -1.30
N ALA A 100 24.11 -1.32 -0.94
CA ALA A 100 24.78 -2.13 0.07
C ALA A 100 25.05 -3.54 -0.46
N ARG A 101 25.81 -4.34 0.27
CA ARG A 101 25.97 -5.77 0.00
C ARG A 101 26.25 -6.54 1.28
N ASP A 102 25.97 -7.84 1.26
CA ASP A 102 26.56 -8.79 2.19
C ASP A 102 27.39 -9.81 1.41
N LYS A 103 27.89 -10.86 2.06
CA LYS A 103 28.72 -11.89 1.39
C LYS A 103 27.99 -12.65 0.27
N ASN A 104 26.66 -12.64 0.27
CA ASN A 104 25.80 -13.43 -0.62
C ASN A 104 25.08 -12.58 -1.67
N THR A 105 24.78 -11.31 -1.38
CA THR A 105 23.86 -10.51 -2.21
C THR A 105 24.15 -9.00 -2.17
N VAL A 106 23.87 -8.31 -3.28
CA VAL A 106 23.85 -6.84 -3.37
C VAL A 106 22.44 -6.34 -3.09
N TYR A 107 22.31 -5.25 -2.35
CA TYR A 107 21.05 -4.59 -2.02
C TYR A 107 21.02 -3.17 -2.59
N ILE A 108 19.89 -2.79 -3.18
CA ILE A 108 19.69 -1.45 -3.71
C ILE A 108 18.30 -0.96 -3.31
N ASN A 109 18.24 0.20 -2.64
CA ASN A 109 17.01 0.70 -1.99
C ASN A 109 16.40 -0.31 -1.01
N GLY A 110 17.23 -1.09 -0.30
CA GLY A 110 16.74 -2.14 0.60
C GLY A 110 16.12 -3.36 -0.10
N ILE A 111 16.26 -3.49 -1.42
CA ILE A 111 15.79 -4.65 -2.21
C ILE A 111 17.00 -5.46 -2.68
N ASP A 112 16.92 -6.79 -2.63
CA ASP A 112 17.99 -7.68 -3.07
C ASP A 112 18.11 -7.78 -4.61
N TYR A 113 19.35 -7.80 -5.10
CA TYR A 113 19.71 -7.95 -6.50
C TYR A 113 20.61 -9.20 -6.65
N PRO A 114 20.04 -10.42 -6.61
CA PRO A 114 20.79 -11.67 -6.50
C PRO A 114 21.69 -11.97 -7.70
N ASN A 115 21.43 -11.35 -8.85
CA ASN A 115 22.19 -11.56 -10.08
C ASN A 115 23.40 -10.61 -10.24
N VAL A 116 23.55 -9.64 -9.35
CA VAL A 116 24.71 -8.76 -9.33
C VAL A 116 25.83 -9.44 -8.56
N ASP A 117 26.99 -9.61 -9.20
CA ASP A 117 28.15 -10.23 -8.58
C ASP A 117 28.69 -9.36 -7.45
N VAL A 118 28.46 -9.86 -6.22
CA VAL A 118 28.84 -9.21 -4.96
C VAL A 118 30.28 -8.73 -4.94
N ASN A 119 31.21 -9.49 -5.53
CA ASN A 119 32.64 -9.21 -5.45
C ASN A 119 33.09 -8.11 -6.42
N THR A 120 32.40 -7.95 -7.55
CA THR A 120 32.81 -7.04 -8.63
C THR A 120 31.87 -5.86 -8.84
N VAL A 121 30.80 -5.75 -8.05
CA VAL A 121 29.86 -4.63 -8.09
C VAL A 121 30.54 -3.27 -7.90
N LYS A 122 30.19 -2.33 -8.77
CA LYS A 122 30.63 -0.94 -8.77
C LYS A 122 29.46 -0.03 -9.12
N ILE A 123 29.39 1.12 -8.48
CA ILE A 123 28.39 2.15 -8.76
C ILE A 123 28.78 2.88 -10.06
N VAL A 124 27.79 3.13 -10.92
CA VAL A 124 27.93 4.02 -12.08
C VAL A 124 27.25 5.34 -11.73
N LYS A 125 28.06 6.40 -11.63
CA LYS A 125 27.56 7.75 -11.33
C LYS A 125 27.32 8.50 -12.63
N SER A 126 26.16 9.14 -12.73
CA SER A 126 25.90 10.12 -13.78
C SER A 126 26.74 11.38 -13.54
N LYS A 127 26.69 12.32 -14.50
CA LYS A 127 27.38 13.62 -14.39
C LYS A 127 26.82 14.51 -13.27
N ASP A 128 25.56 14.33 -12.88
CA ASP A 128 24.93 15.06 -11.78
C ASP A 128 25.10 14.34 -10.41
N GLY A 129 25.75 13.17 -10.40
CA GLY A 129 25.98 12.39 -9.20
C GLY A 129 24.83 11.47 -8.80
N SER A 130 23.74 11.38 -9.57
CA SER A 130 22.71 10.36 -9.41
C SER A 130 23.28 8.95 -9.63
N ILE A 131 22.69 7.98 -8.92
CA ILE A 131 23.05 6.57 -9.00
C ILE A 131 21.86 5.85 -9.61
N ASN A 132 21.90 5.67 -10.93
CA ASN A 132 20.85 4.98 -11.68
C ASN A 132 21.27 3.56 -12.06
N TYR A 133 22.57 3.27 -12.07
CA TYR A 133 23.10 1.98 -12.52
C TYR A 133 24.20 1.46 -11.59
N VAL A 134 24.26 0.14 -11.48
CA VAL A 134 25.42 -0.59 -10.97
C VAL A 134 26.01 -1.45 -12.08
N LYS A 135 27.30 -1.77 -12.00
CA LYS A 135 27.96 -2.68 -12.93
C LYS A 135 28.80 -3.70 -12.20
N ASP A 136 28.93 -4.89 -12.76
CA ASP A 136 29.80 -5.95 -12.26
C ASP A 136 30.60 -6.57 -13.41
N LYS A 137 31.22 -7.73 -13.18
CA LYS A 137 31.93 -8.47 -14.25
C LYS A 137 31.01 -8.99 -15.37
N ASN A 138 29.73 -9.21 -15.08
CA ASN A 138 28.72 -9.81 -15.94
C ASN A 138 27.98 -8.77 -16.79
N GLY A 139 27.74 -7.56 -16.28
CA GLY A 139 26.96 -6.55 -17.00
C GLY A 139 26.73 -5.24 -16.25
N ILE A 140 25.72 -4.49 -16.74
CA ILE A 140 25.27 -3.20 -16.20
C ILE A 140 23.78 -3.35 -15.88
N TYR A 141 23.38 -2.87 -14.72
CA TYR A 141 22.04 -3.08 -14.17
C TYR A 141 21.43 -1.74 -13.81
N TRP A 142 20.26 -1.47 -14.37
CA TRP A 142 19.45 -0.32 -13.96
C TRP A 142 18.79 -0.60 -12.61
N ILE A 143 18.90 0.35 -11.68
CA ILE A 143 18.47 0.22 -10.28
C ILE A 143 16.94 0.30 -10.11
N GLY A 144 16.21 0.78 -11.12
CA GLY A 144 14.75 0.86 -11.05
C GLY A 144 14.02 -0.38 -11.60
N SER A 145 14.73 -1.38 -12.14
CA SER A 145 14.13 -2.63 -12.62
C SER A 145 14.80 -3.84 -12.00
N LEU A 146 13.97 -4.71 -11.42
CA LEU A 146 14.37 -6.01 -10.88
C LEU A 146 14.47 -7.10 -11.97
N ASP A 147 14.04 -6.80 -13.21
CA ASP A 147 14.09 -7.74 -14.32
C ASP A 147 15.51 -7.83 -14.91
N VAL A 148 16.11 -9.01 -14.78
CA VAL A 148 17.51 -9.28 -15.13
C VAL A 148 17.68 -9.62 -16.61
N GLU A 149 16.63 -10.05 -17.31
CA GLU A 149 16.70 -10.27 -18.76
C GLU A 149 16.75 -8.94 -19.53
N ALA A 150 16.20 -7.87 -18.95
CA ALA A 150 16.25 -6.51 -19.48
C ALA A 150 17.65 -5.86 -19.42
N ASN A 151 18.58 -6.39 -18.62
CA ASN A 151 19.86 -5.73 -18.31
C ASN A 151 21.07 -6.23 -19.14
N ARG A 152 20.87 -7.17 -20.08
CA ARG A 152 21.96 -7.74 -20.92
C ARG A 152 22.24 -7.00 -22.23
N TYR A 153 21.61 -5.85 -22.49
CA TYR A 153 21.71 -5.17 -23.79
C TYR A 153 22.77 -4.06 -23.86
N TYR A 154 23.40 -3.72 -22.75
CA TYR A 154 24.42 -2.68 -22.71
C TYR A 154 25.79 -3.24 -23.07
N ASP A 155 26.49 -2.59 -23.99
CA ASP A 155 27.91 -2.79 -24.16
C ASP A 155 28.67 -2.20 -22.97
N LYS A 156 29.15 -3.09 -22.09
CA LYS A 156 29.78 -2.72 -20.82
C LYS A 156 31.04 -1.86 -20.95
N GLU A 157 31.72 -1.93 -22.09
CA GLU A 157 32.98 -1.21 -22.34
C GLU A 157 32.72 0.24 -22.78
N THR A 158 31.60 0.49 -23.46
CA THR A 158 31.27 1.80 -24.03
C THR A 158 30.08 2.49 -23.36
N PHE A 159 29.52 1.89 -22.31
CA PHE A 159 28.39 2.44 -21.57
C PHE A 159 28.74 3.78 -20.88
N GLU A 160 27.88 4.77 -21.09
CA GLU A 160 27.89 6.06 -20.42
C GLU A 160 26.49 6.40 -19.91
N ASP A 161 26.39 6.72 -18.62
CA ASP A 161 25.19 7.30 -18.02
C ASP A 161 25.13 8.80 -18.35
N LEU A 162 24.05 9.20 -19.03
CA LEU A 162 23.81 10.58 -19.47
C LEU A 162 22.93 11.37 -18.50
N GLY A 163 22.48 10.76 -17.40
CA GLY A 163 21.55 11.34 -16.42
C GLY A 163 20.12 11.45 -16.96
N ASP A 164 19.17 11.78 -16.07
CA ASP A 164 17.73 11.82 -16.36
C ASP A 164 17.22 10.57 -17.10
N PHE A 165 17.66 9.40 -16.63
CA PHE A 165 17.28 8.09 -17.18
C PHE A 165 17.79 7.78 -18.59
N PHE A 166 18.63 8.64 -19.19
CA PHE A 166 19.28 8.36 -20.47
C PHE A 166 20.64 7.69 -20.28
N ALA A 167 20.95 6.73 -21.14
CA ALA A 167 22.28 6.14 -21.25
C ALA A 167 22.65 5.95 -22.72
N ARG A 168 23.93 5.71 -23.01
CA ARG A 168 24.38 5.33 -24.35
C ARG A 168 25.48 4.29 -24.31
N ASP A 169 25.58 3.53 -25.38
CA ASP A 169 26.72 2.67 -25.67
C ASP A 169 27.08 2.77 -27.17
N LYS A 170 28.00 1.93 -27.65
CA LYS A 170 28.37 1.89 -29.07
C LYS A 170 27.19 1.55 -29.99
N ASN A 171 26.15 0.89 -29.51
CA ASN A 171 25.02 0.38 -30.28
C ASN A 171 23.84 1.36 -30.30
N TYR A 172 23.39 1.89 -29.15
CA TYR A 172 22.16 2.67 -29.02
C TYR A 172 22.27 3.85 -28.02
N ILE A 173 21.33 4.79 -28.13
CA ILE A 173 20.90 5.61 -26.99
C ILE A 173 19.75 4.87 -26.33
N TYR A 174 19.69 4.89 -25.00
CA TYR A 174 18.68 4.22 -24.20
C TYR A 174 17.93 5.24 -23.35
N TYR A 175 16.64 4.98 -23.15
CA TYR A 175 15.85 5.57 -22.08
C TYR A 175 15.45 4.42 -21.16
N PHE A 176 15.95 4.44 -19.93
CA PHE A 176 16.00 3.26 -19.05
C PHE A 176 16.66 2.06 -19.79
N GLU A 177 16.03 0.88 -19.77
CA GLU A 177 16.45 -0.32 -20.51
C GLU A 177 16.10 -0.28 -22.01
N LYS A 178 15.29 0.69 -22.46
CA LYS A 178 14.72 0.66 -23.82
C LYS A 178 15.63 1.34 -24.84
N PRO A 179 16.13 0.63 -25.88
CA PRO A 179 16.92 1.25 -26.94
C PRO A 179 16.05 2.13 -27.85
N LEU A 180 16.46 3.38 -28.02
CA LEU A 180 15.82 4.38 -28.89
C LEU A 180 16.34 4.25 -30.32
N LYS A 181 15.89 3.20 -31.03
CA LYS A 181 16.41 2.80 -32.36
C LYS A 181 16.23 3.84 -33.48
N PHE A 182 15.33 4.79 -33.30
CA PHE A 182 15.01 5.82 -34.30
C PHE A 182 15.88 7.07 -34.18
N VAL A 183 16.63 7.23 -33.08
CA VAL A 183 17.46 8.41 -32.79
C VAL A 183 18.80 8.30 -33.53
N ASP A 184 19.17 9.37 -34.23
CA ASP A 184 20.53 9.53 -34.75
C ASP A 184 21.52 9.82 -33.60
N LYS A 185 22.32 8.80 -33.25
CA LYS A 185 23.28 8.86 -32.14
C LYS A 185 24.32 9.98 -32.28
N ALA A 186 24.74 10.28 -33.52
CA ALA A 186 25.80 11.25 -33.78
C ALA A 186 25.35 12.69 -33.49
N SER A 187 24.07 12.98 -33.69
CA SER A 187 23.46 14.30 -33.47
C SER A 187 22.55 14.35 -32.24
N PHE A 188 22.53 13.29 -31.42
CA PHE A 188 21.72 13.21 -30.21
C PHE A 188 22.03 14.35 -29.25
N LYS A 189 20.97 15.02 -28.79
CA LYS A 189 21.01 16.04 -27.77
C LYS A 189 19.83 15.87 -26.81
N LYS A 190 20.13 15.68 -25.53
CA LYS A 190 19.16 15.73 -24.44
C LYS A 190 18.68 17.18 -24.25
N LEU A 191 17.37 17.38 -24.19
CA LEU A 191 16.74 18.69 -23.92
C LEU A 191 16.12 18.74 -22.51
N SER A 192 15.53 17.63 -22.04
CA SER A 192 15.12 17.40 -20.65
C SER A 192 15.14 15.89 -20.33
N ASP A 193 14.58 15.51 -19.18
CA ASP A 193 14.29 14.13 -18.77
C ASP A 193 13.35 13.34 -19.69
N SER A 194 12.62 14.02 -20.57
CA SER A 194 11.60 13.43 -21.44
C SER A 194 11.72 13.89 -22.89
N TYR A 195 12.35 15.04 -23.14
CA TYR A 195 12.53 15.58 -24.48
C TYR A 195 13.97 15.42 -24.98
N ILE A 196 14.11 14.90 -26.20
CA ILE A 196 15.40 14.74 -26.88
C ILE A 196 15.31 15.27 -28.31
N SER A 197 16.46 15.53 -28.92
CA SER A 197 16.53 15.92 -30.33
C SER A 197 17.68 15.26 -31.04
N ASP A 198 17.56 15.13 -32.34
CA ASP A 198 18.63 14.71 -33.25
C ASP A 198 18.55 15.52 -34.56
N LYS A 199 19.28 15.12 -35.60
CA LYS A 199 19.23 15.77 -36.92
C LYS A 199 17.86 15.68 -37.61
N ASN A 200 17.04 14.68 -37.28
CA ASN A 200 15.76 14.41 -37.92
C ASN A 200 14.60 15.13 -37.22
N GLY A 201 14.70 15.43 -35.91
CA GLY A 201 13.66 16.17 -35.22
C GLY A 201 13.80 16.26 -33.70
N ILE A 202 12.67 16.57 -33.06
CA ILE A 202 12.49 16.54 -31.61
C ILE A 202 11.56 15.38 -31.27
N TYR A 203 11.83 14.73 -30.15
CA TYR A 203 11.09 13.58 -29.67
C TYR A 203 10.70 13.80 -28.23
N TYR A 204 9.51 13.31 -27.91
CA TYR A 204 9.13 13.01 -26.53
C TYR A 204 9.34 11.51 -26.33
N LEU A 205 10.31 11.15 -25.48
CA LEU A 205 10.75 9.78 -25.26
C LEU A 205 11.06 9.05 -26.57
N ASP A 206 10.19 8.10 -26.96
CA ASP A 206 10.34 7.28 -28.15
C ASP A 206 9.55 7.76 -29.38
N LYS A 207 8.92 8.94 -29.30
CA LYS A 207 7.99 9.44 -30.32
C LYS A 207 8.43 10.77 -30.89
N ILE A 208 8.52 10.83 -32.22
CA ILE A 208 8.80 12.07 -32.93
C ILE A 208 7.61 13.04 -32.86
N ILE A 209 7.88 14.29 -32.49
CA ILE A 209 6.88 15.36 -32.47
C ILE A 209 6.74 15.90 -33.89
N LYS A 210 5.74 15.40 -34.61
CA LYS A 210 5.56 15.72 -36.03
C LYS A 210 5.30 17.21 -36.24
N GLY A 211 6.14 17.84 -37.06
CA GLY A 211 6.01 19.25 -37.43
C GLY A 211 6.60 20.24 -36.43
N ALA A 212 7.27 19.77 -35.37
CA ALA A 212 7.93 20.64 -34.40
C ALA A 212 9.08 21.44 -35.05
N ASP A 213 9.06 22.77 -34.86
CA ASP A 213 10.16 23.63 -35.29
C ASP A 213 11.30 23.57 -34.27
N LYS A 214 12.39 22.88 -34.64
CA LYS A 214 13.54 22.65 -33.76
C LYS A 214 14.20 23.94 -33.25
N ASN A 215 14.17 25.01 -34.03
CA ASN A 215 14.89 26.25 -33.71
C ASN A 215 14.16 27.10 -32.68
N SER A 216 12.84 26.92 -32.55
CA SER A 216 11.98 27.69 -31.63
C SER A 216 11.37 26.83 -30.52
N PHE A 217 11.76 25.55 -30.42
CA PHE A 217 11.20 24.65 -29.43
C PHE A 217 11.66 24.98 -28.01
N GLU A 218 10.69 25.20 -27.13
CA GLU A 218 10.86 25.60 -25.73
C GLU A 218 10.05 24.66 -24.84
N ILE A 219 10.71 24.07 -23.84
CA ILE A 219 10.06 23.19 -22.87
C ILE A 219 9.47 24.07 -21.77
N MET A 220 8.16 23.93 -21.54
CA MET A 220 7.42 24.74 -20.57
C MET A 220 7.19 24.04 -19.22
N GLY A 221 7.54 22.74 -19.13
CA GLY A 221 7.37 21.91 -17.93
C GLY A 221 6.05 21.12 -17.93
N TRP A 222 5.91 20.17 -17.00
CA TRP A 222 4.70 19.33 -16.85
C TRP A 222 4.26 18.61 -18.13
N GLY A 223 5.21 18.20 -18.96
CA GLY A 223 4.96 17.59 -20.26
C GLY A 223 4.59 18.57 -21.37
N TYR A 224 4.41 19.87 -21.10
CA TYR A 224 4.12 20.87 -22.11
C TYR A 224 5.38 21.47 -22.74
N ALA A 225 5.28 21.75 -24.04
CA ALA A 225 6.29 22.46 -24.81
C ALA A 225 5.62 23.34 -25.88
N LYS A 226 6.35 24.30 -26.43
CA LYS A 226 5.89 25.11 -27.56
C LYS A 226 6.98 25.25 -28.61
N ASP A 227 6.58 25.49 -29.84
CA ASP A 227 7.42 26.11 -30.85
C ASP A 227 6.77 27.41 -31.36
N LYS A 228 7.32 28.07 -32.37
CA LYS A 228 6.75 29.33 -32.91
C LYS A 228 5.34 29.20 -33.51
N ASN A 229 4.85 27.99 -33.77
CA ASN A 229 3.59 27.70 -34.46
C ASN A 229 2.58 26.93 -33.60
N ASN A 230 3.03 26.15 -32.62
CA ASN A 230 2.22 25.15 -31.94
C ASN A 230 2.56 25.02 -30.44
N ILE A 231 1.55 24.59 -29.67
CA ILE A 231 1.71 24.06 -28.31
C ILE A 231 1.60 22.53 -28.38
N TYR A 232 2.42 21.85 -27.58
CA TYR A 232 2.46 20.40 -27.45
C TYR A 232 2.27 19.99 -25.99
N TYR A 233 1.61 18.86 -25.80
CA TYR A 233 1.64 18.07 -24.59
C TYR A 233 2.21 16.71 -24.97
N GLU A 234 3.37 16.38 -24.39
CA GLU A 234 4.18 15.22 -24.77
C GLU A 234 4.45 15.19 -26.28
N ASP A 235 4.07 14.11 -26.96
CA ASP A 235 4.24 13.96 -28.41
C ASP A 235 3.13 14.61 -29.26
N LYS A 236 2.10 15.19 -28.63
CA LYS A 236 0.86 15.60 -29.31
C LYS A 236 0.66 17.10 -29.31
N LYS A 237 0.20 17.63 -30.44
CA LYS A 237 -0.24 19.03 -30.55
C LYS A 237 -1.51 19.25 -29.73
N VAL A 238 -1.51 20.30 -28.89
CA VAL A 238 -2.68 20.76 -28.15
C VAL A 238 -3.57 21.57 -29.09
N SER A 239 -4.77 21.06 -29.38
CA SER A 239 -5.67 21.68 -30.36
C SER A 239 -6.40 22.88 -29.76
N GLY A 240 -6.45 23.99 -30.50
CA GLY A 240 -7.16 25.21 -30.10
C GLY A 240 -6.43 26.11 -29.11
N ALA A 241 -5.21 25.75 -28.70
CA ALA A 241 -4.39 26.56 -27.80
C ALA A 241 -3.94 27.88 -28.44
N ASP A 242 -4.09 28.98 -27.70
CA ASP A 242 -3.56 30.28 -28.09
C ASP A 242 -2.08 30.39 -27.69
N ILE A 243 -1.20 30.23 -28.66
CA ILE A 243 0.26 30.21 -28.47
C ILE A 243 0.81 31.44 -27.74
N ASN A 244 0.24 32.62 -27.97
CA ASN A 244 0.77 33.89 -27.45
C ASN A 244 0.43 34.10 -25.97
N THR A 245 -0.62 33.44 -25.49
CA THR A 245 -1.12 33.58 -24.12
C THR A 245 -1.05 32.29 -23.32
N PHE A 246 -0.54 31.20 -23.92
CA PHE A 246 -0.36 29.92 -23.25
C PHE A 246 0.67 30.03 -22.12
N GLU A 247 0.26 29.66 -20.93
CA GLU A 247 1.10 29.64 -19.73
C GLU A 247 0.99 28.30 -19.01
N VAL A 248 2.13 27.85 -18.52
CA VAL A 248 2.26 26.72 -17.60
C VAL A 248 2.73 27.31 -16.29
N LYS A 249 1.83 27.41 -15.31
CA LYS A 249 2.16 27.77 -13.92
C LYS A 249 1.89 26.57 -13.05
N GLU A 250 2.71 26.36 -12.02
CA GLU A 250 2.80 25.16 -11.16
C GLU A 250 1.55 24.26 -11.17
N ASP A 251 0.38 24.81 -10.85
CA ASP A 251 -0.88 24.07 -10.72
C ASP A 251 -1.95 24.30 -11.82
N ILE A 252 -1.73 25.25 -12.75
CA ILE A 252 -2.72 25.65 -13.75
C ILE A 252 -2.03 25.87 -15.10
N VAL A 253 -2.46 25.09 -16.09
CA VAL A 253 -2.09 25.30 -17.49
C VAL A 253 -3.26 25.96 -18.21
N LYS A 254 -3.02 27.12 -18.83
CA LYS A 254 -4.10 27.90 -19.44
C LYS A 254 -3.62 28.78 -20.58
N ASP A 255 -4.58 29.27 -21.35
CA ASP A 255 -4.40 30.45 -22.20
C ASP A 255 -5.53 31.46 -21.92
N LYS A 256 -5.65 32.51 -22.74
CA LYS A 256 -6.71 33.53 -22.56
C LYS A 256 -8.14 32.98 -22.74
N ASN A 257 -8.30 31.83 -23.39
CA ASN A 257 -9.58 31.25 -23.79
C ASN A 257 -9.94 29.97 -23.03
N SER A 258 -9.00 29.29 -22.35
CA SER A 258 -9.23 27.95 -21.78
C SER A 258 -8.23 27.54 -20.71
N ILE A 259 -8.63 26.53 -19.93
CA ILE A 259 -7.76 25.75 -19.02
C ILE A 259 -7.48 24.40 -19.69
N TYR A 260 -6.27 23.86 -19.46
CA TYR A 260 -5.82 22.58 -20.00
C TYR A 260 -5.35 21.64 -18.88
N SER A 261 -5.55 20.34 -19.09
CA SER A 261 -5.01 19.30 -18.21
C SER A 261 -4.65 18.08 -19.06
N ASN A 262 -3.41 17.61 -18.95
CA ASN A 262 -2.83 16.55 -19.79
C ASN A 262 -3.07 16.73 -21.30
N GLY A 263 -2.89 17.95 -21.80
CA GLY A 263 -3.12 18.32 -23.20
C GLY A 263 -4.59 18.43 -23.61
N LYS A 264 -5.54 18.13 -22.72
CA LYS A 264 -6.98 18.22 -22.96
C LYS A 264 -7.52 19.56 -22.49
N LYS A 265 -8.34 20.20 -23.32
CA LYS A 265 -9.06 21.44 -23.02
C LYS A 265 -10.24 21.16 -22.10
N LEU A 266 -10.41 21.95 -21.04
CA LEU A 266 -11.57 21.87 -20.15
C LEU A 266 -12.76 22.63 -20.77
N GLU A 267 -13.84 21.92 -21.07
CA GLU A 267 -15.03 22.49 -21.70
C GLU A 267 -16.00 23.12 -20.70
N GLY A 268 -16.46 24.34 -21.01
CA GLY A 268 -17.42 25.09 -20.19
C GLY A 268 -16.84 25.70 -18.91
N VAL A 269 -15.51 25.81 -18.83
CA VAL A 269 -14.81 26.37 -17.67
C VAL A 269 -14.94 27.87 -17.59
N ASP A 270 -15.24 28.37 -16.39
CA ASP A 270 -15.10 29.78 -16.08
C ASP A 270 -13.66 30.08 -15.67
N ILE A 271 -12.85 30.56 -16.62
CA ILE A 271 -11.40 30.77 -16.45
C ILE A 271 -11.08 31.76 -15.33
N GLN A 272 -11.95 32.77 -15.12
CA GLN A 272 -11.70 33.84 -14.15
C GLN A 272 -11.83 33.33 -12.71
N THR A 273 -12.74 32.39 -12.48
CA THR A 273 -12.98 31.82 -11.15
C THR A 273 -12.35 30.43 -10.96
N PHE A 274 -11.73 29.88 -11.99
CA PHE A 274 -11.07 28.59 -11.94
C PHE A 274 -9.90 28.60 -10.95
N ARG A 275 -9.88 27.59 -10.07
CA ARG A 275 -8.77 27.34 -9.15
C ARG A 275 -8.64 25.84 -8.86
N LYS A 276 -7.40 25.36 -8.73
CA LYS A 276 -7.12 24.03 -8.18
C LYS A 276 -7.49 24.02 -6.69
N LEU A 277 -8.12 22.94 -6.23
CA LEU A 277 -8.44 22.74 -4.82
C LEU A 277 -7.43 21.83 -4.14
N ASN A 278 -7.11 20.73 -4.81
CA ASN A 278 -6.10 19.75 -4.41
C ASN A 278 -5.74 18.89 -5.64
N GLU A 279 -5.00 17.81 -5.43
CA GLU A 279 -4.58 16.90 -6.51
C GLU A 279 -5.72 16.17 -7.23
N TYR A 280 -6.92 16.11 -6.66
CA TYR A 280 -8.06 15.39 -7.24
C TYR A 280 -9.14 16.32 -7.80
N TYR A 281 -9.24 17.55 -7.31
CA TYR A 281 -10.32 18.46 -7.61
C TYR A 281 -9.83 19.85 -8.01
N ALA A 282 -10.53 20.43 -8.99
CA ALA A 282 -10.51 21.87 -9.27
C ALA A 282 -11.95 22.39 -9.31
N VAL A 283 -12.12 23.70 -9.27
CA VAL A 283 -13.44 24.31 -9.22
C VAL A 283 -13.47 25.63 -9.95
N ASP A 284 -14.64 25.96 -10.48
CA ASP A 284 -15.01 27.31 -10.86
C ASP A 284 -16.38 27.67 -10.24
N LYS A 285 -16.92 28.85 -10.54
CA LYS A 285 -18.21 29.30 -10.00
C LYS A 285 -19.40 28.39 -10.34
N ASN A 286 -19.29 27.57 -11.37
CA ASN A 286 -20.38 26.75 -11.93
C ASN A 286 -20.15 25.24 -11.76
N ASN A 287 -18.90 24.78 -11.60
CA ASN A 287 -18.53 23.37 -11.72
C ASN A 287 -17.37 22.98 -10.79
N ILE A 288 -17.40 21.74 -10.32
CA ILE A 288 -16.27 21.06 -9.68
C ILE A 288 -15.75 20.03 -10.69
N TYR A 289 -14.47 20.06 -10.99
CA TYR A 289 -13.77 19.18 -11.93
C TYR A 289 -13.01 18.09 -11.20
N TYR A 290 -12.98 16.89 -11.77
CA TYR A 290 -12.21 15.75 -11.26
C TYR A 290 -11.61 14.94 -12.42
N ASN A 291 -10.68 14.02 -12.09
CA ASN A 291 -9.86 13.27 -13.06
C ASN A 291 -8.94 14.16 -13.92
N LEU A 292 -8.50 15.31 -13.39
CA LEU A 292 -7.59 16.24 -14.10
C LEU A 292 -6.27 15.54 -14.45
N ASN A 293 -5.67 14.84 -13.49
CA ASN A 293 -4.38 14.16 -13.65
C ASN A 293 -4.51 12.71 -14.16
N SER A 294 -5.59 12.36 -14.87
CA SER A 294 -5.85 11.01 -15.39
C SER A 294 -5.82 10.97 -16.92
N ASP A 295 -5.51 9.80 -17.49
CA ASP A 295 -5.75 9.53 -18.92
C ASP A 295 -7.25 9.55 -19.28
N SER A 296 -8.11 9.39 -18.27
CA SER A 296 -9.57 9.40 -18.41
C SER A 296 -10.09 10.77 -18.83
N ASP A 297 -11.36 10.83 -19.22
CA ASP A 297 -11.99 12.11 -19.51
C ASP A 297 -12.20 12.92 -18.22
N ILE A 298 -11.96 14.22 -18.33
CA ILE A 298 -12.20 15.18 -17.27
C ILE A 298 -13.70 15.29 -17.10
N LYS A 299 -14.17 14.97 -15.90
CA LYS A 299 -15.58 15.02 -15.57
C LYS A 299 -15.87 16.22 -14.67
N ARG A 300 -17.14 16.61 -14.62
CA ARG A 300 -17.59 17.74 -13.81
C ARG A 300 -18.88 17.45 -13.06
N ILE A 301 -18.98 18.03 -11.86
CA ILE A 301 -20.18 18.09 -11.03
C ILE A 301 -20.65 19.55 -11.04
N LYS A 302 -21.95 19.79 -11.23
CA LYS A 302 -22.50 21.15 -11.18
C LYS A 302 -22.36 21.72 -9.76
N ASN A 303 -21.73 22.87 -9.63
CA ASN A 303 -21.61 23.63 -8.39
C ASN A 303 -22.82 24.55 -8.26
N THR A 304 -23.92 24.03 -7.71
CA THR A 304 -25.22 24.74 -7.73
C THR A 304 -25.38 25.80 -6.65
N ASP A 305 -24.54 25.81 -5.63
CA ASP A 305 -24.59 26.74 -4.49
C ASP A 305 -23.28 27.49 -4.23
N GLY A 306 -22.23 27.22 -5.01
CA GLY A 306 -20.90 27.79 -4.79
C GLY A 306 -20.21 27.27 -3.52
N ASN A 307 -20.87 26.40 -2.75
CA ASN A 307 -20.50 26.02 -1.40
C ASN A 307 -20.18 24.52 -1.35
N PHE A 308 -18.91 24.20 -1.61
CA PHE A 308 -18.39 22.86 -1.44
C PHE A 308 -17.39 22.84 -0.29
N LYS A 309 -17.37 21.73 0.45
CA LYS A 309 -16.45 21.50 1.55
C LYS A 309 -15.60 20.28 1.24
N ILE A 310 -14.28 20.44 1.34
CA ILE A 310 -13.34 19.32 1.39
C ILE A 310 -13.49 18.70 2.78
N ILE A 311 -13.91 17.43 2.81
CA ILE A 311 -14.00 16.66 4.04
C ILE A 311 -12.66 15.96 4.28
N GLU A 312 -12.13 15.35 3.23
CA GLU A 312 -10.82 14.70 3.15
C GLU A 312 -10.27 14.89 1.74
N GLU A 313 -8.98 14.59 1.51
CA GLU A 313 -8.26 14.80 0.24
C GLU A 313 -9.08 14.38 -1.01
N LYS A 314 -9.76 13.23 -0.94
CA LYS A 314 -10.58 12.66 -2.03
C LYS A 314 -12.09 12.78 -1.82
N LEU A 315 -12.56 13.22 -0.65
CA LEU A 315 -13.97 13.24 -0.26
C LEU A 315 -14.46 14.69 -0.11
N ILE A 316 -15.43 15.09 -0.92
CA ILE A 316 -16.01 16.44 -0.91
C ILE A 316 -17.52 16.38 -0.72
N LYS A 317 -18.13 17.49 -0.32
CA LYS A 317 -19.59 17.63 -0.33
C LYS A 317 -20.05 19.03 -0.74
N ASN A 318 -21.25 19.11 -1.30
CA ASN A 318 -22.04 20.34 -1.49
C ASN A 318 -23.50 20.05 -1.10
N LYS A 319 -24.44 21.00 -1.28
CA LYS A 319 -25.86 20.73 -0.97
C LYS A 319 -26.49 19.58 -1.76
N ASP A 320 -25.93 19.24 -2.93
CA ASP A 320 -26.49 18.23 -3.82
C ASP A 320 -26.01 16.82 -3.49
N GLY A 321 -24.86 16.66 -2.83
CA GLY A 321 -24.34 15.35 -2.48
C GLY A 321 -22.97 15.33 -1.79
N VAL A 322 -22.58 14.11 -1.41
CA VAL A 322 -21.22 13.76 -0.98
C VAL A 322 -20.57 12.95 -2.10
N TYR A 323 -19.32 13.26 -2.43
CA TYR A 323 -18.62 12.70 -3.59
C TYR A 323 -17.23 12.21 -3.21
N TYR A 324 -16.87 11.02 -3.69
CA TYR A 324 -15.52 10.46 -3.59
C TYR A 324 -14.94 10.28 -4.99
N LEU A 325 -13.76 10.85 -5.23
CA LEU A 325 -13.15 10.97 -6.57
C LEU A 325 -14.16 11.40 -7.66
N GLY A 326 -15.04 12.33 -7.30
CA GLY A 326 -16.10 12.88 -8.16
C GLY A 326 -17.34 11.99 -8.36
N GLU A 327 -17.33 10.75 -7.90
CA GLU A 327 -18.49 9.87 -7.97
C GLU A 327 -19.42 10.12 -6.77
N LYS A 328 -20.70 10.33 -7.05
CA LYS A 328 -21.71 10.65 -6.02
C LYS A 328 -21.99 9.42 -5.17
N ILE A 329 -21.76 9.55 -3.87
CA ILE A 329 -22.13 8.53 -2.90
C ILE A 329 -23.64 8.58 -2.70
N LYS A 330 -24.32 7.48 -3.02
CA LYS A 330 -25.78 7.37 -2.91
C LYS A 330 -26.21 7.27 -1.44
N GLU A 331 -27.49 7.58 -1.20
CA GLU A 331 -28.19 7.37 0.09
C GLU A 331 -27.77 8.27 1.25
N ILE A 332 -26.77 9.13 1.09
CA ILE A 332 -26.31 10.08 2.12
C ILE A 332 -27.01 11.44 1.96
N ASP A 333 -27.56 11.98 3.05
CA ASP A 333 -27.96 13.40 3.12
C ASP A 333 -26.73 14.30 3.36
N PRO A 334 -26.30 15.10 2.37
CA PRO A 334 -25.09 15.91 2.49
C PRO A 334 -25.21 17.04 3.53
N ASN A 335 -26.43 17.51 3.81
CA ASN A 335 -26.66 18.66 4.69
C ASN A 335 -26.33 18.32 6.14
N SER A 336 -26.70 17.11 6.56
CA SER A 336 -26.43 16.60 7.91
C SER A 336 -25.24 15.65 8.00
N PHE A 337 -24.59 15.33 6.87
CA PHE A 337 -23.42 14.44 6.81
C PHE A 337 -22.23 14.88 7.65
N LYS A 338 -21.72 13.96 8.47
CA LYS A 338 -20.51 14.07 9.30
C LYS A 338 -19.74 12.75 9.34
N ILE A 339 -18.41 12.83 9.28
CA ILE A 339 -17.54 11.71 9.63
C ILE A 339 -17.53 11.57 11.15
N ILE A 340 -17.71 10.33 11.63
CA ILE A 340 -17.58 9.98 13.04
C ILE A 340 -16.13 9.61 13.34
N ARG A 341 -15.56 8.69 12.54
CA ARG A 341 -14.20 8.19 12.72
C ARG A 341 -13.63 7.58 11.43
N LYS A 342 -12.35 7.80 11.17
CA LYS A 342 -11.57 7.09 10.15
C LYS A 342 -10.99 5.80 10.75
N ASN A 343 -11.02 4.71 9.98
CA ASN A 343 -10.44 3.42 10.36
C ASN A 343 -8.91 3.46 10.12
N ASN A 344 -8.12 2.95 11.07
CA ASN A 344 -6.65 3.11 11.06
C ASN A 344 -5.90 1.81 10.75
N LEU A 345 -6.48 0.64 11.04
CA LEU A 345 -5.81 -0.64 10.82
C LEU A 345 -5.86 -1.11 9.36
N LYS A 346 -6.85 -0.66 8.59
CA LYS A 346 -7.07 -1.13 7.22
C LYS A 346 -6.46 -0.16 6.19
N LYS A 347 -5.74 -0.71 5.20
CA LYS A 347 -5.22 0.05 4.04
C LYS A 347 -6.33 0.60 3.12
N ASP A 348 -7.60 0.31 3.44
CA ASP A 348 -8.76 0.47 2.57
C ASP A 348 -9.45 1.86 2.63
N ASN A 349 -8.91 2.81 3.41
CA ASN A 349 -9.50 4.13 3.63
C ASN A 349 -11.01 4.06 3.96
N SER A 350 -11.35 3.36 5.05
CA SER A 350 -12.73 3.23 5.51
C SER A 350 -13.11 4.22 6.62
N TYR A 351 -14.40 4.55 6.72
CA TYR A 351 -14.96 5.57 7.61
C TYR A 351 -16.29 5.12 8.21
N TYR A 352 -16.47 5.41 9.49
CA TYR A 352 -17.80 5.53 10.07
C TYR A 352 -18.29 6.96 9.89
N ALA A 353 -19.50 7.13 9.35
CA ALA A 353 -20.11 8.43 9.12
C ALA A 353 -21.60 8.39 9.44
N LYS A 354 -22.22 9.55 9.56
CA LYS A 354 -23.66 9.67 9.78
C LYS A 354 -24.25 10.88 9.10
N ASP A 355 -25.55 10.83 8.91
CA ASP A 355 -26.37 12.01 8.70
C ASP A 355 -27.46 12.06 9.80
N SER A 356 -28.47 12.91 9.63
CA SER A 356 -29.55 13.07 10.61
C SER A 356 -30.43 11.83 10.78
N LYS A 357 -30.43 10.90 9.80
CA LYS A 357 -31.32 9.74 9.76
C LYS A 357 -30.57 8.41 9.91
N ASN A 358 -29.41 8.26 9.29
CA ASN A 358 -28.71 6.98 9.24
C ASN A 358 -27.24 7.10 9.67
N VAL A 359 -26.68 5.95 10.02
CA VAL A 359 -25.25 5.73 10.19
C VAL A 359 -24.74 4.84 9.05
N TYR A 360 -23.53 5.12 8.60
CA TYR A 360 -22.89 4.53 7.44
C TYR A 360 -21.52 3.99 7.81
N TYR A 361 -21.18 2.84 7.24
CA TYR A 361 -19.80 2.44 7.03
C TYR A 361 -19.45 2.68 5.56
N ILE A 362 -18.40 3.45 5.31
CA ILE A 362 -17.96 3.85 3.97
C ILE A 362 -16.59 3.24 3.71
N GLN A 363 -16.41 2.48 2.63
CA GLN A 363 -15.12 1.90 2.23
C GLN A 363 -14.73 2.43 0.85
N LEU A 364 -13.50 2.95 0.70
CA LEU A 364 -13.10 3.77 -0.46
C LEU A 364 -11.85 3.24 -1.19
N ASP A 365 -11.55 1.94 -1.06
CA ASP A 365 -10.42 1.27 -1.74
C ASP A 365 -10.74 0.88 -3.19
N PRO A 366 -10.04 1.44 -4.20
CA PRO A 366 -10.27 1.10 -5.61
C PRO A 366 -9.95 -0.36 -5.98
N SER A 367 -9.06 -1.04 -5.27
CA SER A 367 -8.53 -2.34 -5.69
C SER A 367 -9.51 -3.51 -5.52
N HIS A 368 -10.47 -3.39 -4.60
CA HIS A 368 -11.46 -4.42 -4.26
C HIS A 368 -12.91 -4.03 -4.59
N ILE A 369 -13.15 -2.82 -5.13
CA ILE A 369 -14.49 -2.24 -5.32
C ILE A 369 -14.91 -2.14 -6.80
N LEU A 370 -14.02 -2.51 -7.74
CA LEU A 370 -14.31 -2.52 -9.17
C LEU A 370 -15.00 -3.83 -9.57
N ASP A 371 -16.27 -3.74 -9.99
CA ASP A 371 -16.97 -4.81 -10.72
C ASP A 371 -16.33 -4.99 -12.11
N THR A 372 -16.70 -6.03 -12.87
CA THR A 372 -16.20 -6.28 -14.25
C THR A 372 -16.40 -5.09 -15.20
N ASP A 373 -17.30 -4.17 -14.86
CA ASP A 373 -17.59 -2.92 -15.60
C ASP A 373 -16.91 -1.67 -15.00
N ASN A 374 -15.99 -1.80 -14.04
CA ASN A 374 -15.32 -0.69 -13.34
C ASN A 374 -16.26 0.29 -12.59
N THR A 375 -17.49 -0.13 -12.26
CA THR A 375 -18.44 0.69 -11.49
C THR A 375 -18.29 0.47 -9.98
N LEU A 376 -18.14 1.55 -9.19
CA LEU A 376 -18.22 1.52 -7.72
C LEU A 376 -19.62 1.05 -7.29
N LYS A 377 -19.81 -0.25 -7.01
CA LYS A 377 -21.13 -0.74 -6.61
C LYS A 377 -21.41 -0.62 -5.11
N ASN A 378 -20.43 -0.77 -4.23
CA ASN A 378 -20.70 -0.86 -2.79
C ASN A 378 -19.64 -0.14 -1.93
N VAL A 379 -19.59 1.20 -2.02
CA VAL A 379 -18.75 2.01 -1.12
C VAL A 379 -19.43 2.41 0.18
N VAL A 380 -20.75 2.20 0.30
CA VAL A 380 -21.52 2.57 1.50
C VAL A 380 -22.41 1.43 1.93
N LYS A 381 -22.35 1.13 3.22
CA LYS A 381 -23.27 0.25 3.93
C LYS A 381 -24.04 1.08 4.94
N VAL A 382 -25.35 1.12 4.79
CA VAL A 382 -26.23 1.68 5.82
C VAL A 382 -26.32 0.69 6.98
N LEU A 383 -25.95 1.13 8.18
CA LEU A 383 -26.10 0.35 9.40
C LEU A 383 -27.57 0.40 9.83
N LYS A 384 -28.36 -0.56 9.36
CA LYS A 384 -29.80 -0.59 9.59
C LYS A 384 -30.11 -0.66 11.09
N GLY A 385 -31.02 0.20 11.55
CA GLY A 385 -31.41 0.28 12.96
C GLY A 385 -30.49 1.14 13.82
N ALA A 386 -29.34 1.58 13.30
CA ALA A 386 -28.41 2.42 14.04
C ALA A 386 -29.02 3.79 14.36
N ASN A 387 -28.84 4.26 15.60
CA ASN A 387 -29.27 5.59 16.04
C ASN A 387 -28.14 6.62 15.88
N PRO A 388 -28.25 7.58 14.93
CA PRO A 388 -27.17 8.54 14.67
C PRO A 388 -26.81 9.44 15.87
N ASN A 389 -27.72 9.63 16.82
CA ASN A 389 -27.52 10.53 17.95
C ASN A 389 -26.68 9.91 19.08
N THR A 390 -26.75 8.59 19.23
CA THR A 390 -26.10 7.82 20.30
C THR A 390 -24.97 6.92 19.78
N PHE A 391 -24.75 6.88 18.46
CA PHE A 391 -23.74 6.03 17.84
C PHE A 391 -22.31 6.37 18.26
N GLU A 392 -21.57 5.34 18.63
CA GLU A 392 -20.19 5.37 19.08
C GLU A 392 -19.39 4.26 18.40
N VAL A 393 -18.14 4.55 18.03
CA VAL A 393 -17.22 3.56 17.47
C VAL A 393 -16.30 3.06 18.59
N ILE A 394 -16.34 1.76 18.87
CA ILE A 394 -15.55 1.12 19.94
C ILE A 394 -14.12 0.90 19.45
N ASN A 395 -13.98 0.22 18.30
CA ASN A 395 -12.70 -0.01 17.64
C ASN A 395 -12.92 -0.11 16.11
N ASP A 396 -11.93 -0.61 15.37
CA ASP A 396 -11.99 -0.65 13.90
C ASP A 396 -13.00 -1.67 13.34
N TYR A 397 -13.48 -2.60 14.18
CA TYR A 397 -14.43 -3.64 13.82
C TYR A 397 -15.80 -3.44 14.50
N TYR A 398 -15.80 -2.97 15.74
CA TYR A 398 -16.98 -2.86 16.58
C TYR A 398 -17.45 -1.42 16.76
N SER A 399 -18.77 -1.24 16.74
CA SER A 399 -19.45 0.02 17.05
C SER A 399 -20.79 -0.26 17.71
N LYS A 400 -21.39 0.74 18.35
CA LYS A 400 -22.65 0.58 19.08
C LYS A 400 -23.49 1.85 19.07
N ASP A 401 -24.75 1.71 19.45
CA ASP A 401 -25.60 2.80 19.88
C ASP A 401 -26.30 2.43 21.22
N ASP A 402 -27.38 3.11 21.57
CA ASP A 402 -28.14 2.84 22.81
C ASP A 402 -28.91 1.52 22.80
N LYS A 403 -29.06 0.86 21.64
CA LYS A 403 -29.91 -0.33 21.41
C LYS A 403 -29.24 -1.46 20.62
N ASN A 404 -28.14 -1.19 19.93
CA ASN A 404 -27.54 -2.11 18.98
C ASN A 404 -26.02 -2.13 19.09
N ILE A 405 -25.45 -3.25 18.66
CA ILE A 405 -24.02 -3.43 18.49
C ILE A 405 -23.79 -3.92 17.07
N PHE A 406 -22.77 -3.36 16.42
CA PHE A 406 -22.42 -3.63 15.04
C PHE A 406 -20.99 -4.12 14.95
N TYR A 407 -20.77 -5.10 14.07
CA TYR A 407 -19.48 -5.64 13.70
C TYR A 407 -19.28 -5.55 12.19
N ILE A 408 -18.13 -5.07 11.73
CA ILE A 408 -17.80 -5.02 10.30
C ILE A 408 -16.33 -5.35 10.02
N SER A 409 -16.11 -6.56 9.49
CA SER A 409 -14.84 -6.99 8.91
C SER A 409 -14.73 -6.58 7.43
N TRP A 410 -15.78 -6.79 6.64
CA TRP A 410 -15.84 -6.50 5.21
C TRP A 410 -17.23 -6.01 4.78
N ILE A 411 -17.29 -5.01 3.88
CA ILE A 411 -18.55 -4.32 3.55
C ILE A 411 -19.56 -5.20 2.78
N VAL A 412 -19.04 -6.19 2.03
CA VAL A 412 -19.78 -6.97 1.03
C VAL A 412 -20.50 -8.19 1.63
N GLU A 413 -20.05 -8.72 2.77
CA GLU A 413 -20.32 -10.14 3.10
C GLU A 413 -21.47 -10.38 4.09
N LYS A 414 -21.65 -9.58 5.15
CA LYS A 414 -22.69 -9.84 6.17
C LYS A 414 -23.47 -8.61 6.62
N ASP A 415 -24.61 -8.86 7.28
CA ASP A 415 -25.37 -7.85 8.00
C ASP A 415 -24.59 -7.46 9.26
N PRO A 416 -24.18 -6.19 9.45
CA PRO A 416 -23.30 -5.82 10.55
C PRO A 416 -23.91 -5.95 11.95
N LEU A 417 -25.24 -6.09 12.08
CA LEU A 417 -25.92 -6.12 13.37
C LEU A 417 -25.67 -7.44 14.12
N ILE A 418 -25.11 -7.35 15.33
CA ILE A 418 -25.05 -8.48 16.28
C ILE A 418 -26.40 -8.61 16.97
N LYS A 419 -27.19 -9.61 16.57
CA LYS A 419 -28.57 -9.76 17.04
C LYS A 419 -28.61 -10.29 18.48
N GLY A 420 -29.40 -9.63 19.32
CA GLY A 420 -29.70 -10.09 20.68
C GLY A 420 -28.61 -9.80 21.73
N ALA A 421 -27.55 -9.07 21.36
CA ALA A 421 -26.48 -8.72 22.27
C ALA A 421 -26.94 -7.81 23.43
N ASP A 422 -26.52 -8.13 24.66
CA ASP A 422 -26.75 -7.29 25.82
C ASP A 422 -25.72 -6.14 25.87
N ILE A 423 -26.14 -4.95 25.48
CA ILE A 423 -25.28 -3.75 25.32
C ILE A 423 -24.58 -3.35 26.62
N LYS A 424 -25.24 -3.55 27.77
CA LYS A 424 -24.69 -3.11 29.06
C LYS A 424 -23.53 -3.97 29.50
N THR A 425 -23.55 -5.25 29.15
CA THR A 425 -22.55 -6.23 29.55
C THR A 425 -21.63 -6.65 28.39
N PHE A 426 -21.79 -6.05 27.21
CA PHE A 426 -21.00 -6.38 26.04
C PHE A 426 -19.53 -5.97 26.21
N GLU A 427 -18.66 -6.91 25.92
CA GLU A 427 -17.22 -6.82 26.04
C GLU A 427 -16.59 -7.27 24.72
N VAL A 428 -15.74 -6.42 24.14
CA VAL A 428 -14.92 -6.78 22.99
C VAL A 428 -13.64 -7.41 23.49
N LEU A 429 -13.38 -8.66 23.07
CA LEU A 429 -12.22 -9.43 23.54
C LEU A 429 -11.02 -9.28 22.61
N ASN A 430 -11.27 -9.31 21.29
CA ASN A 430 -10.29 -9.00 20.26
C ASN A 430 -10.99 -8.51 18.98
N ASN A 431 -10.31 -8.58 17.82
CA ASN A 431 -10.88 -8.14 16.55
C ASN A 431 -12.01 -9.02 16.02
N ASP A 432 -12.13 -10.25 16.50
CA ASP A 432 -13.06 -11.25 15.95
C ASP A 432 -14.04 -11.76 17.00
N PHE A 433 -13.67 -11.74 18.28
CA PHE A 433 -14.48 -12.20 19.39
C PHE A 433 -14.98 -11.06 20.27
N SER A 434 -16.22 -11.24 20.70
CA SER A 434 -16.86 -10.45 21.73
C SER A 434 -17.78 -11.32 22.56
N LYS A 435 -18.23 -10.82 23.71
CA LYS A 435 -19.18 -11.54 24.57
C LYS A 435 -20.08 -10.58 25.32
N ASP A 436 -21.21 -11.08 25.78
CA ASP A 436 -22.04 -10.43 26.79
C ASP A 436 -22.26 -11.37 27.98
N LYS A 437 -23.08 -11.00 28.97
CA LYS A 437 -23.32 -11.84 30.16
C LYS A 437 -23.85 -13.26 29.87
N ASP A 438 -24.47 -13.49 28.72
CA ASP A 438 -25.13 -14.75 28.35
C ASP A 438 -24.47 -15.46 27.16
N ASN A 439 -23.78 -14.73 26.27
CA ASN A 439 -23.37 -15.24 24.95
C ASN A 439 -21.93 -14.87 24.58
N VAL A 440 -21.30 -15.71 23.74
CA VAL A 440 -20.05 -15.42 23.02
C VAL A 440 -20.37 -15.23 21.55
N TYR A 441 -19.67 -14.32 20.89
CA TYR A 441 -19.86 -13.99 19.48
C TYR A 441 -18.53 -14.06 18.73
N PHE A 442 -18.58 -14.62 17.51
CA PHE A 442 -17.52 -14.52 16.51
C PHE A 442 -18.01 -13.67 15.34
N GLY A 443 -17.46 -12.47 15.21
CA GLY A 443 -17.96 -11.41 14.34
C GLY A 443 -19.40 -11.04 14.67
N THR A 444 -20.33 -11.42 13.79
CA THR A 444 -21.78 -11.22 13.99
C THR A 444 -22.51 -12.46 14.49
N ASP A 445 -21.86 -13.62 14.45
CA ASP A 445 -22.49 -14.90 14.74
C ASP A 445 -22.40 -15.20 16.23
N ARG A 446 -23.46 -15.78 16.78
CA ARG A 446 -23.54 -16.23 18.18
C ARG A 446 -23.06 -17.68 18.25
N GLU A 447 -22.09 -17.95 19.11
CA GLU A 447 -21.57 -19.29 19.36
C GLU A 447 -22.35 -19.94 20.50
N GLU A 448 -23.34 -20.78 20.17
CA GLU A 448 -24.30 -21.32 21.15
C GLU A 448 -23.70 -22.33 22.12
N ASP A 449 -22.62 -23.01 21.72
CA ASP A 449 -21.97 -24.06 22.51
C ASP A 449 -20.98 -23.53 23.56
N LEU A 450 -20.73 -22.21 23.56
CA LEU A 450 -19.75 -21.58 24.44
C LEU A 450 -20.40 -20.90 25.65
N ASP A 451 -19.92 -21.23 26.84
CA ASP A 451 -20.29 -20.56 28.10
C ASP A 451 -19.52 -19.24 28.27
N SER A 452 -20.21 -18.11 28.10
CA SER A 452 -19.62 -16.77 28.20
C SER A 452 -18.87 -16.47 29.51
N LYS A 453 -19.34 -17.04 30.64
CA LYS A 453 -18.76 -16.76 31.97
C LYS A 453 -17.39 -17.38 32.14
N SER A 454 -17.18 -18.56 31.56
CA SER A 454 -15.92 -19.31 31.65
C SER A 454 -15.06 -19.21 30.39
N PHE A 455 -15.58 -18.60 29.32
CA PHE A 455 -14.93 -18.48 28.02
C PHE A 455 -13.56 -17.79 28.07
N LYS A 456 -12.59 -18.41 27.36
CA LYS A 456 -11.24 -17.90 27.11
C LYS A 456 -10.79 -18.27 25.71
N ILE A 457 -9.96 -17.41 25.14
CA ILE A 457 -9.20 -17.68 23.91
C ILE A 457 -7.79 -18.04 24.33
N LEU A 458 -7.35 -19.27 24.02
CA LEU A 458 -6.10 -19.82 24.52
C LEU A 458 -4.89 -19.32 23.73
N ASN A 459 -5.04 -19.13 22.43
CA ASN A 459 -3.95 -18.78 21.51
C ASN A 459 -4.10 -17.35 20.95
N LEU A 460 -4.43 -16.37 21.81
CA LEU A 460 -4.71 -14.98 21.44
C LEU A 460 -3.59 -14.30 20.64
N ASN A 461 -2.33 -14.62 20.94
CA ASN A 461 -1.15 -14.03 20.30
C ASN A 461 -0.53 -14.95 19.24
N SER A 462 -1.31 -15.91 18.75
CA SER A 462 -0.79 -16.98 17.92
C SER A 462 -0.33 -16.50 16.55
N GLN A 463 0.78 -17.09 16.06
CA GLN A 463 1.22 -16.97 14.68
C GLN A 463 0.56 -18.01 13.76
N ASN A 464 -0.17 -18.99 14.34
CA ASN A 464 -0.87 -20.03 13.62
C ASN A 464 -2.15 -19.48 12.98
N ARG A 465 -2.20 -19.48 11.66
CA ARG A 465 -3.29 -18.93 10.85
C ARG A 465 -4.47 -19.89 10.66
N ASN A 466 -4.40 -21.11 11.21
CA ASN A 466 -5.40 -22.14 10.97
C ASN A 466 -6.69 -21.94 11.78
N GLY A 467 -6.66 -21.16 12.86
CA GLY A 467 -7.83 -20.95 13.71
C GLY A 467 -7.52 -20.60 15.16
N TYR A 468 -8.57 -20.61 15.99
CA TYR A 468 -8.49 -20.31 17.42
C TYR A 468 -8.75 -21.55 18.28
N TYR A 469 -7.92 -21.72 19.30
CA TYR A 469 -8.21 -22.60 20.41
C TYR A 469 -9.00 -21.85 21.48
N LEU A 470 -10.12 -22.43 21.88
CA LEU A 470 -11.11 -21.82 22.75
C LEU A 470 -11.37 -22.75 23.92
N GLU A 471 -11.54 -22.21 25.12
CA GLU A 471 -11.83 -22.98 26.34
C GLU A 471 -13.03 -22.37 27.06
N ASP A 472 -13.91 -23.23 27.55
CA ASP A 472 -14.92 -22.90 28.53
C ASP A 472 -15.05 -24.03 29.58
N LYS A 473 -16.05 -23.94 30.47
CA LYS A 473 -16.30 -24.98 31.49
C LYS A 473 -16.69 -26.36 30.92
N ASN A 474 -17.16 -26.41 29.67
CA ASN A 474 -17.65 -27.61 29.00
C ASN A 474 -16.55 -28.31 28.21
N GLY A 475 -15.49 -27.60 27.83
CA GLY A 475 -14.28 -28.19 27.29
C GLY A 475 -13.45 -27.24 26.43
N ILE A 476 -12.70 -27.84 25.51
CA ILE A 476 -11.79 -27.16 24.59
C ILE A 476 -12.27 -27.37 23.15
N TYR A 477 -12.23 -26.30 22.38
CA TYR A 477 -12.74 -26.21 21.02
C TYR A 477 -11.70 -25.63 20.08
N PHE A 478 -11.83 -25.92 18.79
CA PHE A 478 -11.10 -25.28 17.72
C PHE A 478 -12.08 -24.62 16.75
N LEU A 479 -11.90 -23.32 16.55
CA LEU A 479 -12.57 -22.59 15.48
C LEU A 479 -11.61 -22.45 14.32
N LYS A 480 -11.83 -23.24 13.27
CA LYS A 480 -11.09 -23.13 12.02
C LYS A 480 -11.60 -21.96 11.20
N ILE A 481 -10.67 -21.16 10.68
CA ILE A 481 -10.96 -20.05 9.76
C ILE A 481 -10.41 -20.44 8.40
N ASP A 482 -11.28 -20.59 7.41
CA ASP A 482 -10.92 -20.94 6.03
C ASP A 482 -11.65 -20.01 5.06
N ASP A 483 -11.14 -19.89 3.83
CA ASP A 483 -11.70 -19.04 2.78
C ASP A 483 -13.14 -19.44 2.39
N PHE A 484 -13.53 -20.67 2.73
CA PHE A 484 -14.84 -21.25 2.43
C PHE A 484 -15.83 -21.23 3.61
N GLY A 485 -15.41 -20.75 4.78
CA GLY A 485 -16.26 -20.64 5.96
C GLY A 485 -15.54 -21.01 7.26
N ASN A 486 -16.23 -20.76 8.37
CA ASN A 486 -15.72 -21.04 9.70
C ASN A 486 -16.33 -22.34 10.22
N TYR A 487 -15.50 -23.21 10.80
CA TYR A 487 -15.94 -24.50 11.34
C TYR A 487 -15.56 -24.58 12.81
N PHE A 488 -16.58 -24.77 13.65
CA PHE A 488 -16.43 -24.84 15.09
C PHE A 488 -16.53 -26.29 15.56
N ASN A 489 -15.45 -26.81 16.15
CA ASN A 489 -15.34 -28.20 16.56
C ASN A 489 -14.95 -28.31 18.03
N LYS A 490 -15.69 -29.10 18.81
CA LYS A 490 -15.25 -29.49 20.16
C LYS A 490 -14.18 -30.57 20.05
N ILE A 491 -13.02 -30.34 20.66
CA ILE A 491 -11.86 -31.24 20.57
C ILE A 491 -11.88 -32.25 21.71
N THR A 492 -12.02 -31.75 22.95
CA THR A 492 -11.99 -32.59 24.15
C THR A 492 -12.74 -31.90 25.30
N ASP A 493 -13.28 -32.69 26.23
CA ASP A 493 -13.94 -32.16 27.43
C ASP A 493 -12.94 -31.54 28.41
N LYS A 494 -11.70 -32.06 28.44
CA LYS A 494 -10.62 -31.56 29.29
C LYS A 494 -9.28 -31.85 28.62
N GLY A 495 -8.44 -30.84 28.54
CA GLY A 495 -7.09 -30.98 28.01
C GLY A 495 -6.15 -29.93 28.56
N LYS A 496 -4.91 -30.01 28.13
CA LYS A 496 -3.86 -29.03 28.39
C LYS A 496 -3.46 -28.40 27.07
N PHE A 497 -3.65 -27.08 26.99
CA PHE A 497 -3.06 -26.26 25.93
C PHE A 497 -1.53 -26.33 26.02
N LEU A 498 -0.87 -26.72 24.93
CA LEU A 498 0.59 -26.82 24.88
C LEU A 498 1.21 -25.61 24.19
N ASN A 499 0.69 -25.26 23.01
CA ASN A 499 1.09 -24.09 22.25
C ASN A 499 0.07 -23.79 21.14
N ASP A 500 0.39 -22.82 20.27
CA ASP A 500 -0.41 -22.38 19.13
C ASP A 500 -0.94 -23.48 18.19
N PHE A 501 -0.33 -24.66 18.17
CA PHE A 501 -0.66 -25.75 17.26
C PHE A 501 -1.23 -26.98 17.97
N TYR A 502 -0.90 -27.18 19.26
CA TYR A 502 -1.12 -28.46 19.92
C TYR A 502 -1.85 -28.34 21.25
N ILE A 503 -2.79 -29.26 21.46
CA ILE A 503 -3.45 -29.54 22.74
C ILE A 503 -3.29 -31.03 23.02
N LYS A 504 -3.27 -31.43 24.29
CA LYS A 504 -3.35 -32.85 24.65
C LYS A 504 -4.28 -33.11 25.80
N ASP A 505 -4.88 -34.28 25.81
CA ASP A 505 -5.48 -34.86 27.01
C ASP A 505 -4.65 -36.08 27.46
N ASN A 506 -5.25 -36.97 28.24
CA ASN A 506 -4.55 -38.16 28.73
C ASN A 506 -4.37 -39.24 27.64
N ASP A 507 -5.23 -39.22 26.62
CA ASP A 507 -5.38 -40.29 25.64
C ASP A 507 -4.84 -39.87 24.26
N TYR A 508 -4.92 -38.58 23.92
CA TYR A 508 -4.59 -38.06 22.59
C TYR A 508 -3.81 -36.74 22.62
N VAL A 509 -3.05 -36.52 21.55
CA VAL A 509 -2.54 -35.21 21.16
C VAL A 509 -3.32 -34.76 19.94
N TYR A 510 -3.77 -33.51 19.96
CA TYR A 510 -4.51 -32.87 18.89
C TYR A 510 -3.64 -31.79 18.28
N CYS A 511 -3.62 -31.68 16.95
CA CYS A 511 -3.06 -30.54 16.23
C CYS A 511 -4.16 -29.83 15.46
N ASN A 512 -4.36 -28.55 15.73
CA ASN A 512 -5.60 -27.84 15.40
C ASN A 512 -6.83 -28.64 15.87
N GLU A 513 -7.68 -29.08 14.95
CA GLU A 513 -8.87 -29.91 15.20
C GLU A 513 -8.62 -31.42 15.12
N ASP A 514 -7.48 -31.86 14.58
CA ASP A 514 -7.23 -33.25 14.21
C ASP A 514 -6.45 -34.01 15.29
N VAL A 515 -6.77 -35.29 15.48
CA VAL A 515 -6.00 -36.20 16.34
C VAL A 515 -4.70 -36.63 15.64
N LEU A 516 -3.55 -36.45 16.32
CA LEU A 516 -2.27 -37.03 15.90
C LEU A 516 -2.18 -38.48 16.37
N ASN A 517 -2.63 -39.41 15.53
CA ASN A 517 -2.73 -40.83 15.87
C ASN A 517 -1.40 -41.49 16.30
N ASP A 518 -0.27 -41.03 15.75
CA ASP A 518 1.05 -41.61 16.04
C ASP A 518 1.76 -40.96 17.23
N ALA A 519 1.13 -39.95 17.85
CA ALA A 519 1.71 -39.23 18.98
C ALA A 519 1.56 -39.98 20.30
N ASP A 520 2.58 -39.91 21.15
CA ASP A 520 2.51 -40.37 22.54
C ASP A 520 2.20 -39.18 23.49
N PRO A 521 0.95 -39.03 23.98
CA PRO A 521 0.55 -37.89 24.81
C PRO A 521 1.37 -37.74 26.09
N ASN A 522 1.90 -38.85 26.63
CA ASN A 522 2.66 -38.84 27.87
C ASN A 522 4.03 -38.21 27.70
N THR A 523 4.66 -38.40 26.54
CA THR A 523 6.02 -37.91 26.26
C THR A 523 6.06 -36.70 25.32
N PHE A 524 4.93 -36.32 24.72
CA PHE A 524 4.82 -35.19 23.80
C PHE A 524 5.20 -33.84 24.42
N LYS A 525 6.11 -33.13 23.74
CA LYS A 525 6.62 -31.81 24.10
C LYS A 525 6.72 -30.93 22.87
N VAL A 526 6.34 -29.67 23.04
CA VAL A 526 6.48 -28.61 22.03
C VAL A 526 7.84 -27.93 22.19
N VAL A 527 8.41 -27.44 21.08
CA VAL A 527 9.71 -26.74 21.10
C VAL A 527 9.58 -25.34 21.70
N ASP A 528 8.57 -24.58 21.29
CA ASP A 528 8.22 -23.25 21.82
C ASP A 528 6.74 -22.92 21.58
N GLU A 529 6.30 -21.76 22.08
CA GLU A 529 4.89 -21.33 22.10
C GLU A 529 4.30 -21.03 20.71
N HIS A 530 5.13 -20.68 19.71
CA HIS A 530 4.67 -20.28 18.37
C HIS A 530 5.12 -21.23 17.25
N SER A 531 5.87 -22.27 17.59
CA SER A 531 6.42 -23.22 16.64
C SER A 531 5.50 -24.42 16.42
N SER A 532 5.37 -24.83 15.15
CA SER A 532 4.69 -26.08 14.80
C SER A 532 5.53 -27.32 15.12
N ARG A 533 6.76 -27.15 15.62
CA ARG A 533 7.69 -28.24 15.92
C ARG A 533 7.43 -28.83 17.30
N ALA A 534 7.36 -30.15 17.35
CA ALA A 534 7.19 -30.92 18.57
C ALA A 534 7.91 -32.27 18.48
N GLU A 535 8.06 -32.95 19.61
CA GLU A 535 8.63 -34.30 19.67
C GLU A 535 8.01 -35.11 20.79
N ASP A 536 8.00 -36.42 20.60
CA ASP A 536 7.74 -37.41 21.64
C ASP A 536 8.85 -38.47 21.64
N LYS A 537 8.71 -39.52 22.45
CA LYS A 537 9.74 -40.57 22.55
C LYS A 537 9.99 -41.35 21.24
N ASN A 538 9.03 -41.34 20.31
CA ASN A 538 9.04 -42.12 19.08
C ASN A 538 9.33 -41.24 17.84
N HIS A 539 8.86 -40.00 17.83
CA HIS A 539 8.75 -39.19 16.61
C HIS A 539 9.08 -37.70 16.83
N LYS A 540 9.42 -37.03 15.74
CA LYS A 540 9.46 -35.58 15.64
C LYS A 540 8.36 -35.10 14.70
N TYR A 541 7.79 -33.93 14.99
CA TYR A 541 6.65 -33.36 14.30
C TYR A 541 6.97 -31.95 13.82
N GLU A 542 6.42 -31.60 12.67
CA GLU A 542 6.42 -30.24 12.13
C GLU A 542 5.16 -30.06 11.28
N TYR A 543 4.43 -28.95 11.48
CA TYR A 543 3.12 -28.68 10.86
C TYR A 543 2.13 -29.86 10.94
N CYS A 544 1.90 -30.38 12.16
CA CYS A 544 1.00 -31.49 12.42
C CYS A 544 1.38 -32.83 11.72
N LYS A 545 2.61 -32.97 11.21
CA LYS A 545 3.04 -34.18 10.49
C LYS A 545 4.34 -34.74 11.06
N THR A 546 4.46 -36.08 11.05
CA THR A 546 5.69 -36.78 11.41
C THR A 546 6.79 -36.48 10.40
N VAL A 547 7.94 -36.03 10.89
CA VAL A 547 9.15 -35.76 10.09
C VAL A 547 10.00 -37.03 10.06
N LYS A 548 10.38 -37.48 8.85
CA LYS A 548 11.33 -38.60 8.71
C LYS A 548 12.70 -38.16 9.22
N GLN A 549 13.26 -38.97 10.12
CA GLN A 549 14.63 -38.81 10.60
C GLN A 549 15.65 -39.01 9.48
#